data_AF-A0AAT9GPY4-F1
#
_entry.id   AF-A0AAT9GPY4-F1
#
_cell.length_a   1.000
_cell.length_b   1.000
_cell.length_c   1.000
_cell.angle_alpha   90.00
_cell.angle_beta   90.00
_cell.angle_gamma   90.00
#
_symmetry.space_group_name_H-M   'P 1'
#
loop_
_entity.id
_entity.type
_entity.pdbx_description
1 polymer ?
#
loop_
_entity_poly.entity_id
_entity_poly.type
_entity_poly.pdbx_seq_one_letter_code
_entity_poly.pdbx_strand_id
1 'polypeptide(L)'
;MVRASERAIREDISIEEEIVTVRMKISSSALKPLAEKYMKPKKFVLGWLYENKTTSIKEVHHGVYKVLREEYGLPSKLTQDCYRDAIATYKGWLKNPRRGRFPILKNISLWLTPRLSYIDFENKKVKILGECSKCGSRMVESGYRMLKC
;
A
#
# COMPACT_ATOMS: atom_id res chain seq x y z
N MET A 1 41.11 -30.62 -11.28
CA MET A 1 41.33 -29.18 -11.04
C MET A 1 40.82 -28.45 -12.26
N VAL A 2 39.82 -27.56 -12.32
CA VAL A 2 38.89 -26.81 -11.45
C VAL A 2 37.93 -26.21 -12.53
N ARG A 3 36.63 -26.45 -12.69
CA ARG A 3 35.46 -26.10 -11.88
C ARG A 3 34.23 -26.60 -12.65
N ALA A 4 33.50 -27.57 -12.10
CA ALA A 4 32.08 -27.74 -12.36
C ALA A 4 31.35 -26.90 -11.30
N SER A 5 30.64 -25.84 -11.68
CA SER A 5 29.61 -25.16 -10.82
C SER A 5 28.99 -23.87 -11.41
N GLU A 6 29.21 -23.50 -12.67
CA GLU A 6 28.54 -22.32 -13.28
C GLU A 6 27.12 -22.59 -13.81
N ARG A 7 26.38 -23.49 -13.15
CA ARG A 7 24.93 -23.64 -13.32
C ARG A 7 24.23 -23.63 -11.97
N ALA A 8 24.50 -22.61 -11.17
CA ALA A 8 23.70 -22.30 -10.00
C ALA A 8 22.49 -21.44 -10.45
N ILE A 9 21.45 -22.14 -10.90
CA ILE A 9 20.08 -21.95 -10.40
C ILE A 9 19.65 -20.48 -10.32
N ARG A 10 19.32 -19.91 -11.48
CA ARG A 10 18.25 -18.91 -11.59
C ARG A 10 16.93 -19.64 -11.37
N GLU A 11 16.63 -19.94 -10.11
CA GLU A 11 15.25 -20.23 -9.74
C GLU A 11 14.54 -18.89 -9.70
N ASP A 12 13.86 -18.59 -10.80
CA ASP A 12 12.79 -17.62 -10.85
C ASP A 12 11.75 -18.05 -9.80
N ILE A 13 11.91 -17.55 -8.57
CA ILE A 13 10.88 -17.62 -7.55
C ILE A 13 9.75 -16.73 -8.07
N SER A 14 8.92 -17.36 -8.88
CA SER A 14 7.59 -16.94 -9.25
C SER A 14 6.78 -17.01 -7.96
N ILE A 15 6.92 -15.98 -7.13
CA ILE A 15 6.03 -15.81 -5.99
C ILE A 15 4.68 -15.51 -6.63
N GLU A 16 3.83 -16.54 -6.75
CA GLU A 16 2.40 -16.34 -6.89
C GLU A 16 1.99 -15.49 -5.68
N GLU A 17 1.82 -14.19 -5.89
CA GLU A 17 1.36 -13.26 -4.85
C GLU A 17 -0.10 -13.58 -4.55
N GLU A 18 -0.34 -14.62 -3.76
CA GLU A 18 -1.66 -14.97 -3.28
C GLU A 18 -2.10 -13.86 -2.30
N ILE A 19 -3.10 -13.07 -2.71
CA ILE A 19 -3.62 -11.97 -1.89
C ILE A 19 -4.44 -12.57 -0.74
N VAL A 20 -3.81 -12.78 0.41
CA VAL A 20 -4.50 -13.24 1.62
C VAL A 20 -5.07 -12.04 2.36
N THR A 21 -6.40 -11.99 2.50
CA THR A 21 -7.07 -10.99 3.34
C THR A 21 -7.17 -11.51 4.77
N VAL A 22 -6.35 -10.96 5.68
CA VAL A 22 -6.38 -11.32 7.11
C VAL A 22 -7.27 -10.34 7.89
N ARG A 23 -8.37 -10.82 8.47
CA ARG A 23 -9.10 -10.09 9.51
C ARG A 23 -8.51 -10.43 10.87
N MET A 24 -7.78 -9.50 11.47
CA MET A 24 -7.29 -9.65 12.84
C MET A 24 -8.03 -8.72 13.82
N LYS A 25 -8.31 -9.23 15.04
CA LYS A 25 -8.70 -8.39 16.16
C LYS A 25 -7.43 -7.96 16.89
N ILE A 26 -7.11 -6.67 16.84
CA ILE A 26 -5.92 -6.13 17.48
C ILE A 26 -6.31 -5.54 18.83
N SER A 27 -5.85 -6.14 19.92
CA SER A 27 -5.96 -5.58 21.28
C SER A 27 -4.82 -4.61 21.61
N SER A 28 -3.81 -4.51 20.74
CA SER A 28 -2.62 -3.67 20.96
C SER A 28 -2.91 -2.19 20.78
N SER A 29 -2.67 -1.40 21.83
CA SER A 29 -2.72 0.06 21.80
C SER A 29 -1.71 0.68 20.82
N ALA A 30 -0.60 0.00 20.53
CA ALA A 30 0.47 0.50 19.68
C ALA A 30 0.12 0.56 18.18
N LEU A 31 -0.82 -0.27 17.72
CA LEU A 31 -1.22 -0.33 16.31
C LEU A 31 -2.39 0.63 15.99
N LYS A 32 -3.11 1.12 17.01
CA LYS A 32 -4.17 2.11 16.81
C LYS A 32 -3.65 3.44 16.22
N PRO A 33 -2.56 4.05 16.73
CA PRO A 33 -2.01 5.28 16.14
C PRO A 33 -1.55 5.09 14.69
N LEU A 34 -0.99 3.93 14.38
CA LEU A 34 -0.54 3.60 13.02
C LEU A 34 -1.73 3.51 12.06
N ALA A 35 -2.77 2.83 12.50
CA ALA A 35 -4.02 2.71 11.78
C ALA A 35 -4.68 4.07 11.55
N GLU A 36 -4.75 4.91 12.58
CA GLU A 36 -5.33 6.26 12.47
C GLU A 36 -4.54 7.14 11.50
N LYS A 37 -3.20 7.06 11.54
CA LYS A 37 -2.31 7.77 10.60
C LYS A 37 -2.54 7.39 9.14
N TYR A 38 -2.96 6.17 8.85
CA TYR A 38 -3.29 5.74 7.48
C TYR A 38 -4.76 6.02 7.11
N MET A 39 -5.68 5.90 8.07
CA MET A 39 -7.12 6.07 7.83
C MET A 39 -7.48 7.52 7.48
N LYS A 40 -6.81 8.51 8.08
CA LYS A 40 -7.00 9.94 7.73
C LYS A 40 -6.70 10.20 6.23
N PRO A 41 -5.51 9.87 5.69
CA PRO A 41 -5.22 10.04 4.28
C PRO A 41 -6.11 9.20 3.37
N LYS A 42 -6.49 7.96 3.75
CA LYS A 42 -7.45 7.16 2.96
C LYS A 42 -8.82 7.84 2.83
N LYS A 43 -9.33 8.43 3.92
CA LYS A 43 -10.59 9.21 3.90
C LYS A 43 -10.47 10.44 3.00
N PHE A 44 -9.34 11.15 3.07
CA PHE A 44 -9.06 12.28 2.19
C PHE A 44 -9.11 11.87 0.71
N VAL A 45 -8.40 10.79 0.33
CA VAL A 45 -8.41 10.32 -1.07
C VAL A 45 -9.81 9.90 -1.51
N LEU A 46 -10.60 9.25 -0.64
CA LEU A 46 -12.00 8.93 -0.96
C LEU A 46 -12.87 10.17 -1.21
N GLY A 47 -12.71 11.22 -0.41
CA GLY A 47 -13.37 12.50 -0.63
C GLY A 47 -12.97 13.12 -1.97
N TRP A 48 -11.66 13.16 -2.23
CA TRP A 48 -11.13 13.66 -3.51
C TRP A 48 -11.65 12.87 -4.71
N LEU A 49 -11.74 11.53 -4.62
CA LEU A 49 -12.31 10.67 -5.67
C LEU A 49 -13.80 10.96 -5.91
N TYR A 50 -14.56 11.25 -4.84
CA TYR A 50 -15.97 11.59 -4.95
C TYR A 50 -16.20 12.92 -5.68
N GLU A 51 -15.36 13.92 -5.39
CA GLU A 51 -15.41 15.25 -6.03
C GLU A 51 -14.99 15.19 -7.50
N ASN A 52 -13.88 14.51 -7.81
CA ASN A 52 -13.30 14.49 -9.15
C ASN A 52 -13.90 13.40 -10.07
N LYS A 53 -14.63 12.43 -9.49
CA LYS A 53 -15.30 11.31 -10.18
C LYS A 53 -14.38 10.48 -11.10
N THR A 54 -13.07 10.50 -10.87
CA THR A 54 -12.09 9.71 -11.62
C THR A 54 -11.70 8.44 -10.88
N THR A 55 -11.30 7.41 -11.63
CA THR A 55 -10.68 6.20 -11.08
C THR A 55 -9.33 5.89 -11.73
N SER A 56 -8.82 6.82 -12.54
CA SER A 56 -7.54 6.67 -13.24
C SER A 56 -6.40 6.81 -12.25
N ILE A 57 -5.53 5.78 -12.19
CA ILE A 57 -4.38 5.79 -11.27
C ILE A 57 -3.48 7.00 -11.52
N LYS A 58 -3.30 7.42 -12.78
CA LYS A 58 -2.42 8.53 -13.14
C LYS A 58 -2.94 9.87 -12.62
N GLU A 59 -4.24 10.14 -12.82
CA GLU A 59 -4.89 11.37 -12.38
C GLU A 59 -4.94 11.44 -10.86
N VAL A 60 -5.33 10.34 -10.22
CA VAL A 60 -5.36 10.26 -8.76
C VAL A 60 -3.96 10.49 -8.19
N HIS A 61 -2.94 9.82 -8.72
CA HIS A 61 -1.55 10.03 -8.29
C HIS A 61 -1.16 11.51 -8.42
N HIS A 62 -1.42 12.15 -9.55
CA HIS A 62 -1.05 13.57 -9.74
C HIS A 62 -1.80 14.50 -8.77
N GLY A 63 -3.06 14.21 -8.46
CA GLY A 63 -3.89 15.02 -7.56
C GLY A 63 -3.59 14.85 -6.08
N VAL A 64 -3.29 13.63 -5.62
CA VAL A 64 -3.21 13.33 -4.17
C VAL A 64 -1.79 13.02 -3.68
N TYR A 65 -0.86 12.64 -4.55
CA TYR A 65 0.45 12.14 -4.11
C TYR A 65 1.23 13.16 -3.27
N LYS A 66 1.32 14.40 -3.76
CA LYS A 66 2.07 15.47 -3.09
C LYS A 66 1.51 15.75 -1.69
N VAL A 67 0.18 15.88 -1.58
CA VAL A 67 -0.54 16.10 -0.32
C VAL A 67 -0.27 14.95 0.66
N LEU A 68 -0.36 13.70 0.20
CA LEU A 68 -0.11 12.51 1.03
C LEU A 68 1.34 12.41 1.52
N ARG A 69 2.31 12.86 0.72
CA ARG A 69 3.74 12.87 1.08
C ARG A 69 4.10 13.99 2.05
N GLU A 70 3.62 15.20 1.77
CA GLU A 70 4.05 16.42 2.47
C GLU A 70 3.21 16.68 3.72
N GLU A 71 1.88 16.60 3.63
CA GLU A 71 1.00 16.91 4.77
C GLU A 71 0.82 15.71 5.70
N TYR A 72 0.63 14.52 5.14
CA TYR A 72 0.41 13.30 5.92
C TYR A 72 1.72 12.56 6.25
N GLY A 73 2.84 12.93 5.65
CA GLY A 73 4.16 12.34 5.93
C GLY A 73 4.28 10.86 5.55
N LEU A 74 3.46 10.36 4.63
CA LEU A 74 3.48 8.95 4.25
C LEU A 74 4.75 8.61 3.44
N PRO A 75 5.38 7.45 3.67
CA PRO A 75 6.44 6.94 2.80
C PRO A 75 5.93 6.68 1.38
N SER A 76 6.81 6.75 0.38
CA SER A 76 6.46 6.62 -1.05
C SER A 76 5.53 5.45 -1.34
N LYS A 77 5.95 4.25 -0.91
CA LYS A 77 5.19 3.02 -1.16
C LYS A 77 3.85 3.04 -0.46
N LEU A 78 3.81 3.53 0.78
CA LEU A 78 2.57 3.60 1.55
C LEU A 78 1.59 4.60 0.95
N THR A 79 2.08 5.71 0.40
CA THR A 79 1.27 6.66 -0.39
C THR A 79 0.64 5.96 -1.58
N GLN A 80 1.42 5.19 -2.33
CA GLN A 80 0.93 4.44 -3.48
C GLN A 80 -0.13 3.41 -3.12
N ASP A 81 0.08 2.68 -2.02
CA ASP A 81 -0.86 1.68 -1.54
C ASP A 81 -2.14 2.35 -1.02
N CYS A 82 -2.02 3.50 -0.35
CA CYS A 82 -3.14 4.27 0.20
C CYS A 82 -4.15 4.71 -0.89
N TYR A 83 -3.68 5.36 -1.97
CA TYR A 83 -4.62 5.76 -3.01
C TYR A 83 -5.15 4.57 -3.83
N ARG A 84 -4.36 3.51 -4.00
CA ARG A 84 -4.84 2.26 -4.65
C ARG A 84 -5.97 1.61 -3.86
N ASP A 85 -5.85 1.60 -2.53
CA ASP A 85 -6.88 1.12 -1.62
C ASP A 85 -8.15 1.96 -1.68
N ALA A 86 -8.01 3.29 -1.68
CA ALA A 86 -9.14 4.20 -1.86
C ALA A 86 -9.82 3.99 -3.22
N ILE A 87 -9.06 3.85 -4.32
CA ILE A 87 -9.60 3.56 -5.65
C ILE A 87 -10.37 2.23 -5.67
N ALA A 88 -9.84 1.17 -5.06
CA ALA A 88 -10.52 -0.12 -5.00
C ALA A 88 -11.84 -0.03 -4.23
N THR A 89 -11.83 0.67 -3.09
CA THR A 89 -13.03 0.94 -2.28
C THR A 89 -14.08 1.71 -3.09
N TYR A 90 -13.65 2.77 -3.78
CA TYR A 90 -14.53 3.61 -4.60
C TYR A 90 -15.12 2.86 -5.80
N LYS A 91 -14.31 2.07 -6.51
CA LYS A 91 -14.77 1.19 -7.60
C LYS A 91 -15.79 0.16 -7.11
N GLY A 92 -15.56 -0.44 -5.94
CA GLY A 92 -16.51 -1.36 -5.31
C GLY A 92 -17.87 -0.72 -5.06
N TRP A 93 -17.89 0.54 -4.60
CA TRP A 93 -19.12 1.30 -4.42
C TRP A 93 -19.80 1.65 -5.76
N LEU A 94 -19.03 2.08 -6.78
CA LEU A 94 -19.58 2.40 -8.11
C LEU A 94 -20.24 1.19 -8.78
N LYS A 95 -19.69 -0.01 -8.58
CA LYS A 95 -20.19 -1.27 -9.12
C LYS A 95 -21.42 -1.80 -8.38
N ASN A 96 -21.70 -1.33 -7.16
CA ASN A 96 -22.87 -1.76 -6.41
C ASN A 96 -24.16 -1.22 -7.10
N PRO A 97 -25.06 -2.08 -7.61
CA PRO A 97 -26.27 -1.64 -8.30
C PRO A 97 -27.22 -0.86 -7.38
N ARG A 98 -27.21 -1.16 -6.08
CA ARG A 98 -27.92 -0.40 -5.06
C ARG A 98 -26.95 0.61 -4.46
N ARG A 99 -26.53 1.61 -5.25
CA ARG A 99 -25.63 2.71 -4.83
C ARG A 99 -26.21 3.43 -3.62
N GLY A 100 -25.97 2.85 -2.45
CA GLY A 100 -26.40 3.37 -1.18
C GLY A 100 -25.52 4.55 -0.78
N ARG A 101 -25.51 4.83 0.53
CA ARG A 101 -24.66 5.87 1.10
C ARG A 101 -23.18 5.67 0.71
N PHE A 102 -22.49 6.79 0.50
CA PHE A 102 -21.06 6.79 0.21
C PHE A 102 -20.28 6.02 1.30
N PRO A 103 -19.20 5.28 0.96
CA PRO A 103 -18.50 4.44 1.93
C PRO A 103 -17.95 5.24 3.11
N ILE A 104 -18.42 4.93 4.31
CA ILE A 104 -17.87 5.46 5.56
C ILE A 104 -16.88 4.44 6.11
N LEU A 105 -15.60 4.81 6.15
CA LEU A 105 -14.54 4.00 6.74
C LEU A 105 -14.66 3.96 8.27
N LYS A 106 -15.47 3.03 8.78
CA LYS A 106 -15.70 2.80 10.23
C LYS A 106 -14.65 1.88 10.86
N ASN A 107 -14.23 0.85 10.13
CA ASN A 107 -13.27 -0.13 10.61
C ASN A 107 -11.87 0.21 10.09
N ILE A 108 -10.85 -0.04 10.91
CA ILE A 108 -9.45 0.06 10.50
C ILE A 108 -9.19 -0.96 9.38
N SER A 109 -8.80 -0.46 8.21
CA SER A 109 -8.39 -1.26 7.05
C SER A 109 -7.12 -0.65 6.48
N LEU A 110 -6.08 -1.48 6.29
CA LEU A 110 -4.79 -1.07 5.75
C LEU A 110 -4.47 -1.97 4.57
N TRP A 111 -4.14 -1.39 3.41
CA TRP A 111 -3.49 -2.15 2.35
C TRP A 111 -1.99 -2.06 2.53
N LEU A 112 -1.40 -3.20 2.83
CA LEU A 112 0.04 -3.34 2.98
C LEU A 112 0.58 -4.34 1.97
N THR A 113 1.43 -3.89 1.06
CA THR A 113 2.26 -4.76 0.21
C THR A 113 3.38 -5.41 1.03
N PRO A 114 3.48 -6.76 1.09
CA PRO A 114 4.57 -7.45 1.75
C PRO A 114 5.93 -6.98 1.22
N ARG A 115 6.96 -6.94 2.09
CA ARG A 115 8.34 -6.54 1.73
C ARG A 115 8.55 -5.10 1.28
N LEU A 116 7.51 -4.38 0.92
CA LEU A 116 7.61 -3.02 0.38
C LEU A 116 6.95 -1.98 1.27
N SER A 117 5.81 -2.30 1.87
CA SER A 117 5.12 -1.42 2.83
C SER A 117 5.30 -1.88 4.28
N TYR A 118 5.58 -3.17 4.50
CA TYR A 118 5.93 -3.73 5.81
C TYR A 118 6.79 -4.99 5.70
N ILE A 119 7.72 -5.15 6.64
CA ILE A 119 8.39 -6.42 6.97
C ILE A 119 8.46 -6.52 8.49
N ASP A 120 7.86 -7.55 9.08
CA ASP A 120 8.59 -8.74 9.53
C ASP A 120 7.65 -9.68 10.33
N PHE A 121 7.35 -10.85 9.76
CA PHE A 121 6.65 -11.91 10.49
C PHE A 121 7.61 -12.83 11.26
N GLU A 122 8.90 -12.89 10.89
CA GLU A 122 9.91 -13.72 11.59
C GLU A 122 10.17 -13.17 12.99
N ASN A 123 10.19 -11.85 13.15
CA ASN A 123 10.46 -11.19 14.43
C ASN A 123 9.21 -10.64 15.16
N LYS A 124 7.99 -10.98 14.71
CA LYS A 124 6.72 -10.45 15.27
C LYS A 124 6.67 -8.91 15.36
N LYS A 125 7.41 -8.20 14.51
CA LYS A 125 7.52 -6.72 14.52
C LYS A 125 7.08 -6.17 13.18
N VAL A 126 5.99 -5.42 13.16
CA VAL A 126 5.53 -4.72 11.96
C VAL A 126 6.26 -3.38 11.85
N LYS A 127 7.27 -3.29 10.97
CA LYS A 127 7.88 -2.00 10.59
C LYS A 127 7.25 -1.53 9.28
N ILE A 128 6.63 -0.35 9.27
CA ILE A 128 6.26 0.29 7.99
C ILE A 128 7.55 0.71 7.30
N LEU A 129 7.76 0.19 6.09
CA LEU A 129 8.97 0.45 5.32
C LEU A 129 8.76 1.62 4.36
N GLY A 130 9.71 2.56 4.38
CA GLY A 130 9.99 3.48 3.28
C GLY A 130 11.26 3.10 2.51
N GLU A 131 11.79 1.92 2.80
CA GLU A 131 13.12 1.43 2.42
C GLU A 131 12.99 0.06 1.75
N CYS A 132 13.91 -0.25 0.84
CA CYS A 132 13.95 -1.51 0.11
C CYS A 132 14.31 -2.67 1.05
N SER A 133 13.53 -3.74 1.02
CA SER A 133 13.79 -4.95 1.82
C SER A 133 15.10 -5.66 1.50
N LYS A 134 15.61 -5.49 0.28
CA LYS A 134 16.79 -6.22 -0.21
C LYS A 134 18.09 -5.49 0.09
N CYS A 135 18.10 -4.15 -0.06
CA CYS A 135 19.32 -3.35 0.04
C CYS A 135 19.26 -2.24 1.10
N GLY A 136 18.12 -2.01 1.76
CA GLY A 136 17.97 -0.97 2.78
C GLY A 136 17.89 0.47 2.26
N SER A 137 18.10 0.71 0.96
CA SER A 137 18.00 2.05 0.37
C SER A 137 16.59 2.63 0.48
N ARG A 138 16.48 3.95 0.65
CA ARG A 138 15.19 4.64 0.63
C ARG A 138 14.55 4.50 -0.75
N MET A 139 13.30 4.08 -0.80
CA MET A 139 12.58 3.88 -2.05
C MET A 139 12.28 5.23 -2.71
N VAL A 140 12.79 5.41 -3.93
CA VAL A 140 12.59 6.59 -4.77
C VAL A 140 11.62 6.24 -5.90
N GLU A 141 10.77 7.20 -6.29
CA GLU A 141 9.83 6.97 -7.38
C GLU A 141 10.52 6.93 -8.74
N SER A 142 10.09 5.97 -9.57
CA SER A 142 10.43 5.87 -10.99
C SER A 142 9.14 5.81 -11.80
N GLY A 143 8.37 6.91 -11.74
CA GLY A 143 7.02 7.00 -12.31
C GLY A 143 5.94 6.40 -11.39
N TYR A 144 4.69 6.42 -11.86
CA TYR A 144 3.49 6.13 -11.04
C TYR A 144 3.30 4.66 -10.64
N ARG A 145 4.10 3.74 -11.19
CA ARG A 145 4.00 2.29 -10.96
C ARG A 145 5.28 1.63 -10.44
N MET A 146 6.44 2.27 -10.60
CA MET A 146 7.71 1.67 -10.23
C MET A 146 8.38 2.46 -9.13
N LEU A 147 8.91 1.74 -8.15
CA LEU A 147 9.85 2.26 -7.17
C LEU A 147 11.22 1.68 -7.49
N LYS A 148 12.25 2.51 -7.36
CA LYS A 148 13.64 2.10 -7.43
C LYS A 148 14.29 2.31 -6.07
N CYS A 149 15.17 1.39 -5.73
CA CYS A 149 16.03 1.45 -4.56
C CYS A 149 17.40 2.00 -4.93
#